data_AF-A0A8S8X5M5-F1
#
_entry.id   AF-A0A8S8X5M5-F1
#
_cell.length_a   1.000
_cell.length_b   1.000
_cell.length_c   1.000
_cell.angle_alpha   90.00
_cell.angle_beta   90.00
_cell.angle_gamma   90.00
#
_symmetry.space_group_name_H-M   'P 1'
#
loop_
_entity.id
_entity.type
_entity.pdbx_description
1 polymer ?
#
loop_
_entity_poly.entity_id
_entity_poly.type
_entity_poly.pdbx_seq_one_letter_code
_entity_poly.pdbx_strand_id
1 'polypeptide(L)'
;MRFRTPFLCIVAAVPLVMLHGVVPRSVENVPSIAITDVSLFDADLRQMRRSMTVVLRGDRILAVGPDRETTVPAGAHRIDGRGKTLLPAFVSAHAADQDLLPLANLNPAELSRFIAVQKGWQIAIAPRLVQMEQELVDEQQDEPSFERLLTLVRKLHHAGVPIIVKADSSLRELELYEKAGVSRLDILYGATLGAARIMNRDDQRGSIQRGKLADLLLIDGAPDRHIADVHKVALVIKGGQITNPSVH
;
A
#
# COMPACT_ATOMS: atom_id res chain seq x y z
N MET A 1 -46.48 23.00 -72.78
CA MET A 1 -46.06 24.22 -72.04
C MET A 1 -45.96 23.91 -70.55
N ARG A 2 -44.74 23.76 -70.02
CA ARG A 2 -44.36 24.11 -68.63
C ARG A 2 -42.84 23.99 -68.52
N PHE A 3 -42.22 25.12 -68.21
CA PHE A 3 -40.78 25.36 -68.20
C PHE A 3 -40.07 24.58 -67.09
N ARG A 4 -38.89 24.03 -67.41
CA ARG A 4 -37.89 23.55 -66.46
C ARG A 4 -37.18 24.75 -65.83
N THR A 5 -37.25 24.90 -64.51
CA THR A 5 -36.36 25.77 -63.73
C THR A 5 -35.10 24.98 -63.34
N PRO A 6 -33.89 25.52 -63.51
CA PRO A 6 -32.68 24.88 -63.01
C PRO A 6 -32.46 25.24 -61.53
N PHE A 7 -32.17 24.23 -60.71
CA PHE A 7 -31.68 24.41 -59.34
C PHE A 7 -30.28 25.03 -59.39
N LEU A 8 -30.13 26.22 -58.80
CA LEU A 8 -28.86 26.89 -58.58
C LEU A 8 -28.20 26.31 -57.33
N CYS A 9 -27.15 25.50 -57.51
CA CYS A 9 -26.30 25.01 -56.41
C CYS A 9 -25.45 26.16 -55.85
N ILE A 10 -25.82 26.67 -54.68
CA ILE A 10 -24.96 27.56 -53.90
C ILE A 10 -23.93 26.67 -53.18
N VAL A 11 -22.71 26.62 -53.71
CA VAL A 11 -21.55 26.07 -52.99
C VAL A 11 -21.13 27.13 -51.97
N ALA A 12 -21.58 26.97 -50.73
CA ALA A 12 -21.07 27.76 -49.62
C ALA A 12 -19.61 27.35 -49.36
N ALA A 13 -18.67 28.24 -49.69
CA ALA A 13 -17.27 28.09 -49.33
C ALA A 13 -17.14 28.14 -47.80
N VAL A 14 -16.92 26.98 -47.17
CA VAL A 14 -16.53 26.91 -45.76
C VAL A 14 -15.08 27.39 -45.67
N PRO A 15 -14.75 28.45 -44.91
CA PRO A 15 -13.38 28.87 -44.74
C PRO A 15 -12.61 27.75 -44.02
N LEU A 16 -11.51 27.32 -44.65
CA LEU A 16 -10.56 26.36 -44.12
C LEU A 16 -9.87 27.01 -42.90
N VAL A 17 -10.46 26.84 -41.72
CA VAL A 17 -9.78 27.10 -40.45
C VAL A 17 -8.70 26.03 -40.35
N MET A 18 -7.45 26.44 -40.56
CA MET A 18 -6.28 25.65 -40.19
C MET A 18 -6.35 25.42 -38.67
N LEU A 19 -6.99 24.32 -38.28
CA LEU A 19 -6.81 23.74 -36.95
C LEU A 19 -5.31 23.51 -36.84
N HIS A 20 -4.65 24.37 -36.07
CA HIS A 20 -3.33 24.08 -35.56
C HIS A 20 -3.49 22.77 -34.81
N GLY A 21 -3.03 21.68 -35.43
CA GLY A 21 -2.97 20.39 -34.79
C GLY A 21 -2.22 20.60 -33.49
N VAL A 22 -2.93 20.57 -32.38
CA VAL A 22 -2.34 20.27 -31.09
C VAL A 22 -1.80 18.86 -31.30
N VAL A 23 -0.54 18.76 -31.72
CA VAL A 23 0.20 17.51 -31.70
C VAL A 23 0.04 17.01 -30.26
N PRO A 24 -0.62 15.86 -30.01
CA PRO A 24 -0.67 15.33 -28.67
C PRO A 24 0.79 15.24 -28.20
N ARG A 25 1.12 15.90 -27.09
CA ARG A 25 2.45 15.79 -26.47
C ARG A 25 2.81 14.32 -26.48
N SER A 26 3.90 13.97 -27.16
CA SER A 26 4.42 12.62 -27.22
C SER A 26 4.50 12.10 -25.77
N VAL A 27 3.77 11.02 -25.48
CA VAL A 27 3.82 10.30 -24.20
C VAL A 27 5.17 9.55 -24.05
N GLU A 28 6.17 9.93 -24.85
CA GLU A 28 7.22 9.02 -25.31
C GLU A 28 8.50 9.10 -24.48
N ASN A 29 8.51 9.77 -23.33
CA ASN A 29 9.66 9.74 -22.43
C ASN A 29 9.26 9.90 -20.96
N VAL A 30 8.23 9.19 -20.50
CA VAL A 30 8.10 8.97 -19.05
C VAL A 30 9.07 7.82 -18.70
N PRO A 31 10.18 8.09 -17.99
CA PRO A 31 11.14 7.06 -17.65
C PRO A 31 10.45 5.92 -16.88
N SER A 32 10.69 4.69 -17.33
CA SER A 32 10.19 3.50 -16.65
C SER A 32 11.25 2.94 -15.71
N ILE A 33 10.81 2.43 -14.57
CA ILE A 33 11.65 1.71 -13.60
C ILE A 33 11.20 0.26 -13.63
N ALA A 34 12.14 -0.69 -13.57
CA ALA A 34 11.83 -2.11 -13.44
C ALA A 34 12.57 -2.68 -12.24
N ILE A 35 11.83 -3.20 -11.26
CA ILE A 35 12.38 -3.89 -10.09
C ILE A 35 12.26 -5.38 -10.39
N THR A 36 13.39 -6.06 -10.58
CA THR A 36 13.45 -7.42 -11.12
C THR A 36 13.85 -8.45 -10.08
N ASP A 37 13.42 -9.71 -10.25
CA ASP A 37 13.72 -10.87 -9.40
C ASP A 37 13.54 -10.64 -7.89
N VAL A 38 12.47 -9.93 -7.51
CA VAL A 38 12.09 -9.71 -6.09
C VAL A 38 11.28 -10.87 -5.53
N SER A 39 11.33 -11.02 -4.21
CA SER A 39 10.24 -11.65 -3.46
C SER A 39 9.13 -10.63 -3.22
N LEU A 40 8.01 -10.74 -3.92
CA LEU A 40 6.89 -9.81 -3.83
C LEU A 40 5.89 -10.25 -2.76
N PHE A 41 5.52 -9.33 -1.85
CA PHE A 41 4.36 -9.55 -0.99
C PHE A 41 3.07 -9.20 -1.73
N ASP A 42 2.28 -10.24 -2.02
CA ASP A 42 0.98 -10.12 -2.66
C ASP A 42 -0.07 -9.94 -1.55
N ALA A 43 -0.39 -8.69 -1.22
CA ALA A 43 -1.28 -8.37 -0.12
C ALA A 43 -2.74 -8.84 -0.36
N ASP A 44 -3.16 -8.98 -1.61
CA ASP A 44 -4.49 -9.49 -1.95
C ASP A 44 -4.60 -10.99 -1.65
N LEU A 45 -3.55 -11.74 -1.96
CA LEU A 45 -3.44 -13.18 -1.67
C LEU A 45 -2.84 -13.50 -0.29
N ARG A 46 -2.36 -12.49 0.43
CA ARG A 46 -1.60 -12.60 1.69
C ARG A 46 -0.48 -13.63 1.62
N GLN A 47 0.34 -13.56 0.58
CA GLN A 47 1.42 -14.53 0.36
C GLN A 47 2.66 -13.89 -0.25
N MET A 48 3.79 -14.58 -0.12
CA MET A 48 5.02 -14.22 -0.81
C MET A 48 5.12 -14.92 -2.16
N ARG A 49 5.31 -14.13 -3.23
CA ARG A 49 5.55 -14.62 -4.59
C ARG A 49 7.01 -14.38 -4.96
N ARG A 50 7.75 -15.44 -5.26
CA ARG A 50 9.19 -15.36 -5.56
C ARG A 50 9.43 -15.08 -7.04
N SER A 51 10.60 -14.52 -7.36
CA SER A 51 11.06 -14.21 -8.72
C SER A 51 10.02 -13.46 -9.53
N MET A 52 9.65 -12.29 -9.02
CA MET A 52 8.70 -11.39 -9.63
C MET A 52 9.41 -10.16 -10.20
N THR A 53 8.88 -9.62 -11.29
CA THR A 53 9.24 -8.31 -11.82
C THR A 53 8.06 -7.35 -11.66
N VAL A 54 8.36 -6.11 -11.26
CA VAL A 54 7.41 -4.99 -11.20
C VAL A 54 7.94 -3.85 -12.07
N VAL A 55 7.12 -3.39 -13.01
CA VAL A 55 7.44 -2.28 -13.91
C VAL A 55 6.59 -1.09 -13.54
N LEU A 56 7.24 0.06 -13.39
CA LEU A 56 6.65 1.35 -13.07
C LEU A 56 6.77 2.29 -14.26
N ARG A 57 5.79 3.19 -14.42
CA ARG A 57 5.84 4.30 -15.36
C ARG A 57 5.23 5.53 -14.70
N GLY A 58 6.06 6.55 -14.48
CA GLY A 58 5.65 7.70 -13.67
C GLY A 58 5.26 7.24 -12.26
N ASP A 59 4.10 7.65 -11.79
CA ASP A 59 3.55 7.33 -10.48
C ASP A 59 2.75 6.01 -10.44
N ARG A 60 2.72 5.23 -11.53
CA ARG A 60 1.85 4.06 -11.67
C ARG A 60 2.61 2.76 -11.90
N ILE A 61 2.04 1.67 -11.40
CA ILE A 61 2.47 0.31 -11.71
C ILE A 61 1.94 -0.06 -13.10
N LEU A 62 2.83 -0.30 -14.04
CA LEU A 62 2.53 -0.68 -15.41
C LEU A 62 2.30 -2.20 -15.55
N ALA A 63 3.13 -3.01 -14.88
CA ALA A 63 3.06 -4.47 -14.95
C ALA A 63 3.61 -5.11 -13.67
N VAL A 64 3.06 -6.28 -13.33
CA VAL A 64 3.49 -7.15 -12.23
C VAL A 64 3.35 -8.58 -12.73
N GLY A 65 4.40 -9.39 -12.61
CA GLY A 65 4.34 -10.77 -13.08
C GLY A 65 5.62 -11.55 -12.76
N PRO A 66 5.66 -12.85 -13.09
CA PRO A 66 6.87 -13.65 -13.00
C PRO A 66 8.01 -12.98 -13.77
N ASP A 67 9.22 -13.04 -13.22
CA ASP A 67 10.40 -12.33 -13.74
C ASP A 67 10.70 -12.69 -15.20
N ARG A 68 10.55 -13.97 -15.54
CA ARG A 68 10.81 -14.52 -16.88
C ARG A 68 9.73 -14.17 -17.92
N GLU A 69 8.56 -13.75 -17.48
CA GLU A 69 7.39 -13.50 -18.34
C GLU A 69 7.08 -12.01 -18.49
N THR A 70 7.56 -11.19 -17.56
CA THR A 70 7.23 -9.76 -17.52
C THR A 70 8.13 -8.97 -18.45
N THR A 71 7.54 -8.34 -19.47
CA THR A 71 8.29 -7.50 -20.40
C THR A 71 8.73 -6.19 -19.74
N VAL A 72 10.04 -5.98 -19.68
CA VAL A 72 10.64 -4.71 -19.24
C VAL A 72 10.87 -3.80 -20.45
N PRO A 73 10.32 -2.58 -20.49
CA PRO A 73 10.53 -1.64 -21.59
C PRO A 73 12.01 -1.34 -21.85
N ALA A 74 12.36 -1.11 -23.12
CA ALA A 74 13.70 -0.67 -23.49
C ALA A 74 14.05 0.66 -22.80
N GLY A 75 15.28 0.79 -22.30
CA GLY A 75 15.74 1.98 -21.58
C GLY A 75 15.20 2.13 -20.15
N ALA A 76 14.44 1.16 -19.63
CA ALA A 76 14.00 1.19 -18.23
C ALA A 76 15.18 1.17 -17.26
N HIS A 77 15.13 1.97 -16.21
CA HIS A 77 16.06 1.90 -15.10
C HIS A 77 15.80 0.61 -14.32
N ARG A 78 16.74 -0.33 -14.38
CA ARG A 78 16.61 -1.65 -13.74
C ARG A 78 17.18 -1.63 -12.33
N ILE A 79 16.42 -2.14 -11.38
CA ILE A 79 16.80 -2.33 -9.99
C ILE A 79 16.79 -3.84 -9.73
N ASP A 80 17.95 -4.40 -9.39
CA ASP A 80 18.07 -5.81 -9.04
C ASP A 80 17.54 -6.04 -7.62
N GLY A 81 16.49 -6.85 -7.53
CA GLY A 81 15.79 -7.19 -6.29
C GLY A 81 16.14 -8.56 -5.74
N ARG A 82 17.15 -9.25 -6.28
CA ARG A 82 17.56 -10.58 -5.80
C ARG A 82 17.86 -10.59 -4.32
N GLY A 83 17.29 -11.57 -3.63
CA GLY A 83 17.39 -11.70 -2.17
C GLY A 83 16.61 -10.65 -1.38
N LYS A 84 15.94 -9.71 -2.05
CA LYS A 84 15.17 -8.62 -1.44
C LYS A 84 13.67 -8.88 -1.54
N THR A 85 12.94 -8.23 -0.65
CA THR A 85 11.49 -8.30 -0.58
C THR A 85 10.87 -6.97 -1.02
N LEU A 86 9.92 -7.02 -1.95
CA LEU A 86 9.17 -5.85 -2.39
C LEU A 86 7.79 -5.85 -1.73
N LEU A 87 7.49 -4.78 -1.00
CA LEU A 87 6.23 -4.56 -0.31
C LEU A 87 5.49 -3.34 -0.89
N PRO A 88 4.15 -3.28 -0.84
CA PRO A 88 3.47 -2.00 -0.84
C PRO A 88 4.01 -1.14 0.30
N ALA A 89 4.12 0.16 0.10
CA ALA A 89 4.47 1.06 1.20
C ALA A 89 3.39 0.99 2.29
N PHE A 90 3.84 1.12 3.55
CA PHE A 90 2.92 1.12 4.68
C PHE A 90 1.91 2.26 4.57
N VAL A 91 0.65 1.94 4.83
CA VAL A 91 -0.43 2.90 4.80
C VAL A 91 -0.62 3.41 6.22
N SER A 92 -0.14 4.61 6.49
CA SER A 92 -0.25 5.23 7.81
C SER A 92 -1.73 5.50 8.13
N ALA A 93 -2.26 4.70 9.05
CA ALA A 93 -3.61 4.85 9.59
C ALA A 93 -3.77 6.10 10.51
N HIS A 94 -2.81 7.02 10.57
CA HIS A 94 -2.97 8.30 11.30
C HIS A 94 -4.22 9.09 10.86
N ALA A 95 -4.62 8.98 9.60
CA ALA A 95 -5.85 9.62 9.12
C ALA A 95 -7.13 8.83 9.44
N ALA A 96 -7.02 7.56 9.90
CA ALA A 96 -8.17 6.80 10.37
C ALA A 96 -8.58 7.17 11.80
N ASP A 97 -7.70 7.82 12.60
CA ASP A 97 -7.99 8.27 13.97
C ASP A 97 -9.20 9.23 14.05
N GLN A 98 -9.51 9.95 12.97
CA GLN A 98 -10.62 10.91 12.90
C GLN A 98 -11.98 10.27 12.56
N ASP A 99 -11.99 9.02 12.08
CA ASP A 99 -13.19 8.29 11.62
C ASP A 99 -13.63 7.19 12.62
N LEU A 100 -13.07 7.15 13.83
CA LEU A 100 -13.27 6.07 14.80
C LEU A 100 -14.55 6.25 15.63
N LEU A 101 -15.39 5.22 15.68
CA LEU A 101 -16.52 5.16 16.60
C LEU A 101 -16.12 4.40 17.88
N PRO A 102 -16.48 4.89 19.08
CA PRO A 102 -16.27 4.14 20.31
C PRO A 102 -17.11 2.85 20.30
N LEU A 103 -16.52 1.73 20.71
CA LEU A 103 -17.26 0.49 20.95
C LEU A 103 -18.22 0.68 22.14
N ALA A 104 -19.49 0.96 21.87
CA ALA A 104 -20.50 0.99 22.91
C ALA A 104 -20.81 -0.43 23.40
N ASN A 105 -20.68 -0.66 24.72
CA ASN A 105 -21.09 -1.84 25.51
C ASN A 105 -20.03 -2.86 25.98
N LEU A 106 -18.77 -2.48 26.18
CA LEU A 106 -17.83 -3.28 27.01
C LEU A 106 -17.20 -2.41 28.12
N ASN A 107 -16.45 -3.03 29.04
CA ASN A 107 -15.82 -2.38 30.22
C ASN A 107 -14.85 -1.24 29.82
N PRO A 108 -14.97 -0.01 30.36
CA PRO A 108 -14.17 1.17 29.98
C PRO A 108 -12.64 1.05 30.11
N ALA A 109 -12.12 0.29 31.08
CA ALA A 109 -10.68 0.26 31.39
C ALA A 109 -9.83 -0.62 30.43
N GLU A 110 -10.49 -1.53 29.72
CA GLU A 110 -9.86 -2.38 28.69
C GLU A 110 -10.18 -1.87 27.28
N LEU A 111 -11.32 -1.20 27.10
CA LEU A 111 -11.78 -0.65 25.82
C LEU A 111 -11.05 0.61 25.34
N SER A 112 -10.64 1.51 26.24
CA SER A 112 -9.92 2.75 25.88
C SER A 112 -8.62 2.49 25.11
N ARG A 113 -8.15 1.25 25.20
CA ARG A 113 -6.90 0.69 24.69
C ARG A 113 -7.03 0.05 23.31
N PHE A 114 -8.26 -0.23 22.84
CA PHE A 114 -8.53 -0.75 21.51
C PHE A 114 -9.24 0.29 20.67
N ILE A 115 -8.56 0.76 19.63
CA ILE A 115 -9.23 1.47 18.55
C ILE A 115 -9.97 0.43 17.73
N ALA A 116 -11.29 0.37 17.85
CA ALA A 116 -12.10 -0.32 16.87
C ALA A 116 -12.40 0.63 15.73
N VAL A 117 -11.98 0.27 14.52
CA VAL A 117 -12.48 0.97 13.33
C VAL A 117 -13.74 0.24 12.90
N GLN A 118 -14.92 0.82 13.19
CA GLN A 118 -16.18 0.34 12.63
C GLN A 118 -16.49 1.15 11.36
N LYS A 119 -16.18 0.60 10.18
CA LYS A 119 -16.76 1.07 8.91
C LYS A 119 -17.74 0.01 8.39
N GLY A 120 -19.04 0.30 8.49
CA GLY A 120 -20.09 -0.66 8.15
C GLY A 120 -20.18 -1.80 9.17
N TRP A 121 -20.11 -3.06 8.70
CA TRP A 121 -20.22 -4.30 9.51
C TRP A 121 -18.86 -4.89 9.94
N GLN A 122 -17.73 -4.24 9.62
CA GLN A 122 -16.40 -4.75 9.96
C GLN A 122 -15.86 -4.05 11.21
N ILE A 123 -15.58 -4.84 12.25
CA ILE A 123 -14.80 -4.41 13.42
C ILE A 123 -13.36 -4.83 13.16
N ALA A 124 -12.46 -3.88 12.98
CA ALA A 124 -11.02 -4.12 12.99
C ALA A 124 -10.41 -3.53 14.26
N ILE A 125 -9.41 -4.19 14.82
CA ILE A 125 -8.67 -3.66 15.98
C ILE A 125 -7.36 -3.03 15.50
N ALA A 126 -7.07 -1.84 16.01
CA ALA A 126 -5.79 -1.15 15.81
C ALA A 126 -5.17 -0.81 17.18
N PRO A 127 -4.78 -1.82 17.99
CA PRO A 127 -4.06 -1.54 19.23
C PRO A 127 -2.78 -0.75 18.91
N ARG A 128 -2.46 0.24 19.74
CA ARG A 128 -1.25 1.06 19.63
C ARG A 128 -0.22 0.50 20.61
N LEU A 129 0.32 -0.67 20.31
CA LEU A 129 1.13 -1.45 21.25
C LEU A 129 2.33 -0.66 21.78
N VAL A 130 2.99 0.16 20.94
CA VAL A 130 4.08 1.04 21.41
C VAL A 130 3.58 2.06 22.44
N GLN A 131 2.47 2.75 22.16
CA GLN A 131 1.91 3.74 23.08
C GLN A 131 1.45 3.07 24.38
N MET A 132 0.85 1.88 24.28
CA MET A 132 0.36 1.13 25.43
C MET A 132 1.51 0.59 26.28
N GLU A 133 2.61 0.15 25.67
CA GLU A 133 3.85 -0.22 26.36
C GLU A 133 4.39 0.97 27.15
N GLN A 134 4.45 2.16 26.54
CA GLN A 134 4.89 3.39 27.20
C GLN A 134 3.98 3.82 28.35
N GLU A 135 2.65 3.82 28.14
CA GLU A 135 1.67 4.15 29.18
C GLU A 135 1.80 3.22 30.40
N LEU A 136 1.99 1.92 30.17
CA LEU A 136 2.20 0.95 31.25
C LEU A 136 3.51 1.20 32.01
N VAL A 137 4.58 1.56 31.31
CA VAL A 137 5.86 1.94 31.93
C VAL A 137 5.71 3.20 32.78
N ASP A 138 5.04 4.23 32.25
CA ASP A 138 4.82 5.50 32.95
C ASP A 138 3.93 5.33 34.19
N GLU A 139 2.93 4.46 34.12
CA GLU A 139 2.05 4.10 35.24
C GLU A 139 2.70 3.13 36.26
N GLN A 140 3.98 2.80 36.10
CA GLN A 140 4.70 1.80 36.91
C GLN A 140 4.03 0.42 36.93
N GLN A 141 3.26 0.10 35.89
CA GLN A 141 2.70 -1.23 35.71
C GLN A 141 3.79 -2.20 35.21
N ASP A 142 3.65 -3.47 35.56
CA ASP A 142 4.68 -4.49 35.37
C ASP A 142 4.58 -5.22 34.01
N GLU A 143 5.66 -5.90 33.59
CA GLU A 143 5.71 -6.73 32.36
C GLU A 143 4.53 -7.73 32.25
N PRO A 144 4.06 -8.41 33.32
CA PRO A 144 2.84 -9.21 33.31
C PRO A 144 1.57 -8.49 32.82
N SER A 145 1.49 -7.17 33.00
CA SER A 145 0.36 -6.36 32.53
C SER A 145 0.43 -6.13 31.03
N PHE A 146 1.63 -5.94 30.47
CA PHE A 146 1.82 -5.84 29.02
C PHE A 146 1.63 -7.20 28.32
N GLU A 147 2.11 -8.30 28.90
CA GLU A 147 1.90 -9.65 28.36
C GLU A 147 0.41 -10.06 28.30
N ARG A 148 -0.41 -9.55 29.23
CA ARG A 148 -1.87 -9.71 29.17
C ARG A 148 -2.48 -9.01 27.97
N LEU A 149 -2.00 -7.80 27.64
CA LEU A 149 -2.42 -7.08 26.44
C LEU A 149 -2.04 -7.84 25.16
N LEU A 150 -0.78 -8.30 25.05
CA LEU A 150 -0.34 -9.09 23.91
C LEU A 150 -1.17 -10.38 23.76
N THR A 151 -1.50 -11.03 24.89
CA THR A 151 -2.40 -12.19 24.91
C THR A 151 -3.80 -11.86 24.39
N LEU A 152 -4.34 -10.68 24.70
CA LEU A 152 -5.65 -10.26 24.20
C LEU A 152 -5.62 -10.00 22.69
N VAL A 153 -4.58 -9.31 22.18
CA VAL A 153 -4.38 -9.11 20.74
C VAL A 153 -4.33 -10.44 20.00
N ARG A 154 -3.57 -11.41 20.54
CA ARG A 154 -3.51 -12.77 20.01
C ARG A 154 -4.89 -13.42 19.93
N LYS A 155 -5.66 -13.38 21.02
CA LYS A 155 -6.99 -13.98 21.08
C LYS A 155 -7.95 -13.37 20.07
N LEU A 156 -7.93 -12.05 19.92
CA LEU A 156 -8.78 -11.34 18.96
C LEU A 156 -8.39 -11.70 17.51
N HIS A 157 -7.10 -11.73 17.20
CA HIS A 157 -6.60 -12.18 15.89
C HIS A 157 -7.04 -13.62 15.56
N HIS A 158 -6.85 -14.54 16.50
CA HIS A 158 -7.28 -15.94 16.36
C HIS A 158 -8.80 -16.08 16.19
N ALA A 159 -9.59 -15.15 16.74
CA ALA A 159 -11.04 -15.10 16.55
C ALA A 159 -11.44 -14.53 15.17
N GLY A 160 -10.48 -14.20 14.31
CA GLY A 160 -10.72 -13.69 12.96
C GLY A 160 -10.93 -12.18 12.89
N VAL A 161 -10.69 -11.45 13.98
CA VAL A 161 -10.81 -9.99 13.99
C VAL A 161 -9.65 -9.40 13.17
N PRO A 162 -9.92 -8.63 12.10
CA PRO A 162 -8.88 -7.98 11.31
C PRO A 162 -8.03 -7.06 12.18
N ILE A 163 -6.71 -7.18 12.05
CA ILE A 163 -5.74 -6.28 12.67
C ILE A 163 -5.33 -5.20 11.68
N ILE A 164 -5.31 -3.96 12.14
CA ILE A 164 -4.69 -2.84 11.44
C ILE A 164 -3.45 -2.43 12.22
N VAL A 165 -2.33 -2.39 11.51
CA VAL A 165 -1.03 -2.08 12.11
C VAL A 165 -0.70 -0.63 11.80
N LYS A 166 -0.48 0.16 12.85
CA LYS A 166 -0.02 1.55 12.74
C LYS A 166 1.50 1.55 12.63
N ALA A 167 2.03 1.43 11.41
CA ALA A 167 3.45 1.61 11.18
C ALA A 167 3.83 3.07 11.48
N ASP A 168 4.59 3.29 12.54
CA ASP A 168 5.21 4.56 12.89
C ASP A 168 6.64 4.62 12.31
N SER A 169 7.37 5.71 12.58
CA SER A 169 8.76 5.84 12.11
C SER A 169 9.71 4.82 12.72
N SER A 170 9.38 4.26 13.90
CA SER A 170 10.21 3.27 14.57
C SER A 170 10.00 1.86 14.03
N LEU A 171 8.88 1.57 13.36
CA LEU A 171 8.47 0.23 12.93
C LEU A 171 8.35 -0.80 14.07
N ARG A 172 8.53 -0.37 15.33
CA ARG A 172 8.47 -1.21 16.52
C ARG A 172 7.12 -1.87 16.69
N GLU A 173 6.07 -1.19 16.25
CA GLU A 173 4.70 -1.68 16.29
C GLU A 173 4.59 -3.08 15.61
N LEU A 174 5.23 -3.27 14.46
CA LEU A 174 5.19 -4.54 13.72
C LEU A 174 5.84 -5.68 14.52
N GLU A 175 6.94 -5.40 15.23
CA GLU A 175 7.60 -6.37 16.11
C GLU A 175 6.74 -6.74 17.31
N LEU A 176 5.99 -5.78 17.88
CA LEU A 176 5.10 -6.03 19.00
C LEU A 176 3.90 -6.91 18.59
N TYR A 177 3.37 -6.75 17.37
CA TYR A 177 2.36 -7.67 16.85
C TYR A 177 2.93 -9.09 16.62
N GLU A 178 4.18 -9.21 16.19
CA GLU A 178 4.86 -10.51 16.11
C GLU A 178 5.06 -11.12 17.50
N LYS A 179 5.46 -10.32 18.51
CA LYS A 179 5.54 -10.72 19.92
C LYS A 179 4.17 -11.19 20.44
N ALA A 180 3.08 -10.55 20.01
CA ALA A 180 1.71 -10.98 20.30
C ALA A 180 1.29 -12.28 19.56
N GLY A 181 2.14 -12.84 18.69
CA GLY A 181 1.85 -14.08 17.97
C GLY A 181 1.00 -13.90 16.71
N VAL A 182 0.86 -12.68 16.21
CA VAL A 182 0.21 -12.42 14.92
C VAL A 182 1.13 -12.88 13.79
N SER A 183 0.57 -13.53 12.77
CA SER A 183 1.37 -14.01 11.64
C SER A 183 2.01 -12.83 10.89
N ARG A 184 3.26 -12.97 10.46
CA ARG A 184 3.98 -11.90 9.74
C ARG A 184 3.25 -11.44 8.48
N LEU A 185 2.60 -12.36 7.77
CA LEU A 185 1.81 -12.03 6.58
C LEU A 185 0.57 -11.20 6.95
N ASP A 186 -0.07 -11.48 8.09
CA ASP A 186 -1.17 -10.65 8.58
C ASP A 186 -0.69 -9.28 9.11
N ILE A 187 0.50 -9.21 9.71
CA ILE A 187 1.12 -7.94 10.11
C ILE A 187 1.38 -7.08 8.86
N LEU A 188 2.03 -7.66 7.84
CA LEU A 188 2.29 -6.98 6.57
C LEU A 188 0.99 -6.58 5.86
N TYR A 189 -0.02 -7.45 5.86
CA TYR A 189 -1.35 -7.12 5.32
C TYR A 189 -1.99 -5.96 6.10
N GLY A 190 -2.00 -6.01 7.42
CA GLY A 190 -2.58 -4.99 8.29
C GLY A 190 -1.91 -3.63 8.14
N ALA A 191 -0.59 -3.61 7.91
CA ALA A 191 0.19 -2.40 7.66
C ALA A 191 0.06 -1.85 6.22
N THR A 192 -0.53 -2.62 5.29
CA THR A 192 -0.64 -2.26 3.86
C THR A 192 -2.10 -2.28 3.38
N LEU A 193 -2.55 -3.34 2.73
CA LEU A 193 -3.88 -3.44 2.14
C LEU A 193 -5.01 -3.39 3.16
N GLY A 194 -4.81 -3.98 4.34
CA GLY A 194 -5.75 -3.92 5.46
C GLY A 194 -6.04 -2.47 5.86
N ALA A 195 -5.00 -1.69 6.14
CA ALA A 195 -5.12 -0.25 6.40
C ALA A 195 -5.74 0.51 5.22
N ALA A 196 -5.33 0.23 3.99
CA ALA A 196 -5.89 0.90 2.80
C ALA A 196 -7.41 0.69 2.66
N ARG A 197 -7.90 -0.53 2.91
CA ARG A 197 -9.34 -0.86 2.86
C ARG A 197 -10.12 -0.10 3.91
N ILE A 198 -9.63 -0.07 5.15
CA ILE A 198 -10.25 0.69 6.23
C ILE A 198 -10.30 2.20 5.92
N MET A 199 -9.31 2.70 5.19
CA MET A 199 -9.24 4.09 4.78
C MET A 199 -10.00 4.40 3.47
N ASN A 200 -10.64 3.42 2.83
CA ASN A 200 -11.24 3.53 1.49
C ASN A 200 -10.24 4.09 0.44
N ARG A 201 -9.00 3.59 0.48
CA ARG A 201 -7.89 3.95 -0.42
C ARG A 201 -7.31 2.75 -1.15
N ASP A 202 -7.93 1.58 -1.00
CA ASP A 202 -7.48 0.32 -1.61
C ASP A 202 -7.67 0.29 -3.12
N ASP A 203 -8.47 1.20 -3.69
CA ASP A 203 -8.57 1.45 -5.13
C ASP A 203 -7.25 1.92 -5.73
N GLN A 204 -6.44 2.68 -4.96
CA GLN A 204 -5.18 3.27 -5.47
C GLN A 204 -3.92 2.73 -4.80
N ARG A 205 -3.99 2.22 -3.57
CA ARG A 205 -2.82 1.89 -2.74
C ARG A 205 -3.01 0.58 -1.96
N GLY A 206 -1.99 0.20 -1.19
CA GLY A 206 -2.04 -0.95 -0.28
C GLY A 206 -1.72 -2.30 -0.92
N SER A 207 -1.72 -2.41 -2.25
CA SER A 207 -1.22 -3.62 -2.93
C SER A 207 -0.46 -3.29 -4.23
N ILE A 208 0.38 -4.23 -4.68
CA ILE A 208 1.20 -4.09 -5.89
C ILE A 208 0.42 -4.68 -7.07
N GLN A 209 -0.42 -3.84 -7.69
CA GLN A 209 -1.24 -4.23 -8.84
C GLN A 209 -1.14 -3.21 -9.97
N ARG A 210 -1.33 -3.66 -11.21
CA ARG A 210 -1.37 -2.78 -12.39
C ARG A 210 -2.39 -1.66 -12.19
N GLY A 211 -1.98 -0.43 -12.51
CA GLY A 211 -2.82 0.79 -12.41
C GLY A 211 -2.81 1.46 -11.03
N LYS A 212 -2.37 0.75 -9.97
CA LYS A 212 -2.19 1.36 -8.65
C LYS A 212 -0.97 2.27 -8.61
N LEU A 213 -0.94 3.12 -7.58
CA LEU A 213 0.18 4.02 -7.33
C LEU A 213 1.45 3.24 -7.00
N ALA A 214 2.58 3.73 -7.50
CA ALA A 214 3.91 3.21 -7.26
C ALA A 214 4.45 3.70 -5.91
N ASP A 215 3.78 3.28 -4.83
CA ASP A 215 4.21 3.47 -3.45
C ASP A 215 4.72 2.13 -2.90
N LEU A 216 6.05 1.94 -2.91
CA LEU A 216 6.69 0.64 -2.70
C LEU A 216 7.89 0.75 -1.74
N LEU A 217 8.18 -0.34 -1.03
CA LEU A 217 9.38 -0.52 -0.21
C LEU A 217 10.16 -1.72 -0.71
N LEU A 218 11.45 -1.55 -0.97
CA LEU A 218 12.38 -2.65 -1.18
C LEU A 218 13.15 -2.90 0.11
N ILE A 219 12.98 -4.09 0.66
CA ILE A 219 13.57 -4.52 1.93
C ILE A 219 14.71 -5.48 1.65
N ASP A 220 15.90 -5.19 2.16
CA ASP A 220 17.05 -6.09 2.10
C ASP A 220 16.95 -7.20 3.15
N GLY A 221 15.98 -8.09 2.95
CA GLY A 221 15.67 -9.17 3.87
C GLY A 221 14.34 -9.86 3.54
N ALA A 222 13.89 -10.68 4.48
CA ALA A 222 12.71 -11.52 4.37
C ALA A 222 11.76 -11.25 5.56
N PRO A 223 10.96 -10.17 5.52
CA PRO A 223 10.02 -9.83 6.59
C PRO A 223 8.91 -10.87 6.80
N ASP A 224 8.71 -11.78 5.84
CA ASP A 224 7.87 -12.97 6.00
C ASP A 224 8.49 -14.04 6.92
N ARG A 225 9.79 -13.97 7.16
CA ARG A 225 10.56 -14.89 8.03
C ARG A 225 10.98 -14.22 9.34
N HIS A 226 11.39 -12.95 9.30
CA HIS A 226 11.80 -12.17 10.47
C HIS A 226 11.23 -10.76 10.32
N ILE A 227 10.21 -10.38 11.09
CA ILE A 227 9.54 -9.09 10.87
C ILE A 227 10.49 -7.91 11.01
N ALA A 228 11.51 -8.00 11.87
CA ALA A 228 12.54 -6.97 12.06
C ALA A 228 13.35 -6.64 10.79
N ASP A 229 13.28 -7.46 9.74
CA ASP A 229 13.89 -7.11 8.45
C ASP A 229 13.24 -5.87 7.82
N VAL A 230 12.04 -5.45 8.24
CA VAL A 230 11.41 -4.20 7.76
C VAL A 230 12.26 -2.94 7.99
N HIS A 231 13.21 -2.98 8.91
CA HIS A 231 14.18 -1.89 9.15
C HIS A 231 15.27 -1.80 8.07
N LYS A 232 15.50 -2.88 7.32
CA LYS A 232 16.53 -2.97 6.28
C LYS A 232 16.03 -2.39 4.96
N VAL A 233 15.47 -1.18 5.00
CA VAL A 233 14.91 -0.53 3.82
C VAL A 233 16.05 -0.15 2.88
N ALA A 234 16.12 -0.81 1.73
CA ALA A 234 17.11 -0.52 0.68
C ALA A 234 16.63 0.61 -0.24
N LEU A 235 15.32 0.73 -0.43
CA LEU A 235 14.73 1.69 -1.37
C LEU A 235 13.30 2.02 -0.95
N VAL A 236 12.95 3.30 -1.03
CA VAL A 236 11.57 3.78 -0.93
C VAL A 236 11.18 4.33 -2.29
N ILE A 237 10.00 3.95 -2.77
CA ILE A 237 9.37 4.57 -3.93
C ILE A 237 8.07 5.20 -3.47
N LYS A 238 7.90 6.50 -3.72
CA LYS A 238 6.67 7.22 -3.40
C LYS A 238 6.23 8.03 -4.60
N GLY A 239 5.04 7.76 -5.13
CA GLY A 239 4.55 8.36 -6.37
C GLY A 239 5.52 8.18 -7.54
N GLY A 240 6.22 7.03 -7.59
CA GLY A 240 7.22 6.75 -8.63
C GLY A 240 8.60 7.38 -8.41
N GLN A 241 8.77 8.23 -7.40
CA GLN A 241 10.06 8.83 -7.06
C GLN A 241 10.85 7.91 -6.14
N ILE A 242 12.09 7.62 -6.51
CA ILE A 242 13.00 6.77 -5.74
C ILE A 242 13.72 7.61 -4.68
N THR A 243 13.81 7.09 -3.46
CA THR A 243 14.65 7.61 -2.38
C THR A 243 15.44 6.46 -1.77
N ASN A 244 16.75 6.65 -1.57
CA ASN A 244 17.60 5.68 -0.88
C ASN A 244 17.84 6.16 0.55
N PRO A 245 17.21 5.54 1.57
CA PRO A 245 17.36 5.97 2.96
C PRO A 245 18.71 5.59 3.58
N SER A 246 19.50 4.70 2.95
CA SER A 246 20.83 4.30 3.43
C SER A 246 21.95 5.29 3.06
N VAL A 247 21.62 6.42 2.41
CA VAL A 247 22.58 7.48 2.04
C VAL A 247 22.30 8.70 2.91
N HIS A 248 22.64 8.61 4.20
CA HIS A 248 22.77 9.74 5.12
C HIS A 248 23.98 9.52 6.03
#